data_AF-A0A535XV76-F1
#
_entry.id   AF-A0A535XV76-F1
#
_cell.length_a   1.000
_cell.length_b   1.000
_cell.length_c   1.000
_cell.angle_alpha   90.00
_cell.angle_beta   90.00
_cell.angle_gamma   90.00
#
_symmetry.space_group_name_H-M   'P 1'
#
loop_
_entity.id
_entity.type
_entity.pdbx_description
1 polymer ?
#
loop_
_entity_poly.entity_id
_entity_poly.type
_entity_poly.pdbx_seq_one_letter_code
_entity_poly.pdbx_strand_id
1 'polypeptide(L)'
;MMTSAKILDPICDMVVDVAEARGDGLTLEYAGRQYTFCSAGCRTKFANDPMGYVSKVEAWLATGGGHAHAPGADAHASTASGGPPIDAGIRAWYSSCRCCLSDAYPQVVEVLDKERATAQLAPADAGICETAEANETQTT
;
A
#
# COMPACT_ATOMS: atom_id res chain seq x y z
N MET A 1 -29.97 2.65 13.49
CA MET A 1 -28.77 2.57 12.63
C MET A 1 -27.58 2.62 13.59
N MET A 2 -27.02 1.47 14.00
CA MET A 2 -25.82 1.49 14.84
C MET A 2 -24.63 1.81 13.93
N THR A 3 -24.14 3.04 13.98
CA THR A 3 -22.89 3.42 13.34
C THR A 3 -21.76 2.79 14.14
N SER A 4 -21.34 1.60 13.75
CA SER A 4 -20.20 0.89 14.31
C SER A 4 -18.93 1.73 14.15
N ALA A 5 -18.47 2.32 15.24
CA ALA A 5 -17.16 2.95 15.27
C ALA A 5 -16.09 1.86 15.22
N LYS A 6 -15.15 1.97 14.28
CA LYS A 6 -14.00 1.07 14.19
C LYS A 6 -12.76 1.82 14.65
N ILE A 7 -11.91 1.18 15.44
CA ILE A 7 -10.67 1.75 15.97
C ILE A 7 -9.53 0.77 15.73
N LEU A 8 -8.35 1.28 15.37
CA LEU A 8 -7.14 0.48 15.22
C LEU A 8 -6.58 0.07 16.59
N ASP A 9 -6.33 -1.23 16.75
CA ASP A 9 -5.55 -1.78 17.86
C ASP A 9 -4.08 -1.39 17.67
N PRO A 10 -3.48 -0.59 18.57
CA PRO A 10 -2.12 -0.12 18.39
C PRO A 10 -1.04 -1.19 18.55
N ILE A 11 -1.38 -2.35 19.12
CA ILE A 11 -0.45 -3.46 19.38
C ILE A 11 -0.24 -4.32 18.13
N CYS A 12 -1.33 -4.59 17.41
CA CYS A 12 -1.32 -5.53 16.27
C CYS A 12 -1.74 -4.90 14.94
N ASP A 13 -2.06 -3.60 14.95
CA ASP A 13 -2.46 -2.81 13.78
C ASP A 13 -3.75 -3.35 13.11
N MET A 14 -4.58 -4.07 13.87
CA MET A 14 -5.86 -4.61 13.44
C MET A 14 -6.99 -3.60 13.72
N VAL A 15 -7.87 -3.38 12.74
CA VAL A 15 -9.05 -2.53 12.92
C VAL A 15 -10.18 -3.35 13.55
N VAL A 16 -10.64 -2.93 14.72
CA VAL A 16 -11.64 -3.66 15.52
C VAL A 16 -12.89 -2.79 15.69
N ASP A 17 -14.06 -3.43 15.75
CA ASP A 17 -15.33 -2.78 16.03
C ASP A 17 -15.47 -2.45 17.53
N VAL A 18 -15.76 -1.19 17.84
CA VAL A 18 -15.88 -0.71 19.23
C VAL A 18 -17.07 -1.32 19.94
N ALA A 19 -18.19 -1.55 19.25
CA ALA A 19 -19.37 -2.14 19.86
C ALA A 19 -19.12 -3.61 20.21
N GLU A 20 -18.45 -4.35 19.34
CA GLU A 20 -18.04 -5.74 19.57
C GLU A 20 -17.03 -5.83 20.71
N ALA A 21 -15.93 -5.08 20.63
CA ALA A 21 -14.89 -5.06 21.67
C ALA A 21 -15.45 -4.64 23.04
N ARG A 22 -16.46 -3.76 23.07
CA ARG A 22 -17.14 -3.38 24.31
C ARG A 22 -17.99 -4.50 24.89
N GLY A 23 -18.65 -5.29 24.04
CA GLY A 23 -19.36 -6.51 24.46
C GLY A 23 -18.43 -7.55 25.07
N ASP A 24 -17.24 -7.70 24.50
CA ASP A 24 -16.22 -8.66 24.95
C ASP A 24 -15.33 -8.16 26.11
N GLY A 25 -15.49 -6.90 26.55
CA GLY A 25 -14.64 -6.32 27.60
C GLY A 25 -13.19 -6.07 27.17
N LEU A 26 -12.96 -5.96 25.85
CA LEU A 26 -11.67 -5.67 25.22
C LEU A 26 -11.46 -4.17 24.98
N THR A 27 -12.05 -3.33 25.83
CA THR A 27 -11.88 -1.87 25.79
C THR A 27 -11.15 -1.39 27.03
N LEU A 28 -10.39 -0.30 26.91
CA LEU A 28 -9.71 0.36 28.02
C LEU A 28 -9.80 1.87 27.85
N GLU A 29 -10.10 2.57 28.93
CA GLU A 29 -10.10 4.02 28.94
C GLU A 29 -8.75 4.53 29.42
N TYR A 30 -8.10 5.38 28.62
CA TYR A 30 -6.82 6.00 28.96
C TYR A 30 -6.81 7.46 28.47
N ALA A 31 -6.35 8.39 29.31
CA ALA A 31 -6.34 9.82 29.02
C ALA A 31 -7.69 10.40 28.53
N GLY A 32 -8.82 9.85 29.03
CA GLY A 32 -10.17 10.25 28.62
C GLY A 32 -10.59 9.77 27.23
N ARG A 33 -9.84 8.83 26.63
CA ARG A 33 -10.18 8.19 25.35
C ARG A 33 -10.41 6.69 25.54
N GLN A 34 -11.33 6.15 24.74
CA GLN A 34 -11.60 4.71 24.69
C GLN A 34 -10.73 4.05 23.62
N TYR A 35 -9.95 3.06 24.03
CA TYR A 35 -9.13 2.20 23.18
C TYR A 35 -9.74 0.81 23.08
N THR A 36 -9.60 0.18 21.93
CA THR A 36 -10.13 -1.17 21.67
C THR A 36 -9.03 -2.10 21.21
N PHE A 37 -9.10 -3.35 21.63
CA PHE A 37 -8.08 -4.36 21.38
C PHE A 37 -8.69 -5.60 20.75
N CYS A 38 -7.92 -6.31 19.92
CA CYS A 38 -8.36 -7.57 19.33
C CYS A 38 -8.43 -8.72 20.35
N SER A 39 -7.70 -8.59 21.47
CA SER A 39 -7.55 -9.64 22.48
C SER A 39 -7.12 -9.09 23.84
N ALA A 40 -7.34 -9.89 24.89
CA ALA A 40 -6.90 -9.56 26.25
C ALA A 40 -5.37 -9.38 26.37
N GLY A 41 -4.60 -10.09 25.53
CA GLY A 41 -3.15 -9.94 25.44
C GLY A 41 -2.74 -8.55 24.96
N CYS A 42 -3.42 -8.01 23.94
CA CYS A 42 -3.16 -6.66 23.44
C CYS A 42 -3.55 -5.60 24.47
N ARG A 43 -4.70 -5.76 25.15
CA ARG A 43 -5.11 -4.90 26.26
C ARG A 43 -4.06 -4.85 27.38
N THR A 44 -3.51 -6.01 27.74
CA THR A 44 -2.48 -6.11 28.80
C THR A 44 -1.19 -5.44 28.37
N LYS A 45 -0.74 -5.63 27.12
CA LYS A 45 0.45 -4.93 26.60
C LYS A 45 0.28 -3.42 26.61
N PHE A 46 -0.88 -2.93 26.17
CA PHE A 46 -1.19 -1.50 26.23
C PHE A 46 -1.19 -0.96 27.66
N ALA A 47 -1.72 -1.72 28.63
CA ALA A 47 -1.69 -1.32 30.03
C ALA A 47 -0.28 -1.23 30.63
N ASN A 48 0.70 -1.97 30.09
CA ASN A 48 2.08 -1.93 30.55
C ASN A 48 2.86 -0.74 29.98
N ASP A 49 2.61 -0.35 28.72
CA ASP A 49 3.32 0.77 28.06
C ASP A 49 2.37 1.64 27.21
N PRO A 50 1.40 2.34 27.81
CA PRO A 50 0.38 3.06 27.04
C PRO A 50 0.96 4.23 26.23
N MET A 51 2.01 4.88 26.73
CA MET A 51 2.61 6.06 26.10
C MET A 51 3.17 5.78 24.69
N GLY A 52 3.71 4.58 24.45
CA GLY A 52 4.23 4.18 23.13
C GLY A 52 3.13 3.94 22.09
N TYR A 53 1.91 3.64 22.52
CA TYR A 53 0.82 3.20 21.66
C TYR A 53 -0.26 4.26 21.41
N VAL A 54 -0.42 5.21 22.35
CA VAL A 54 -1.42 6.29 22.25
C VAL A 54 -1.24 7.11 20.97
N SER A 55 -0.01 7.53 20.66
CA SER A 55 0.29 8.35 19.48
C SER A 55 -0.10 7.68 18.17
N LYS A 56 0.00 6.35 18.10
CA LYS A 56 -0.37 5.58 16.90
C LYS A 56 -1.88 5.62 16.65
N VAL A 57 -2.67 5.40 17.70
CA VAL A 57 -4.14 5.46 17.58
C VAL A 57 -4.61 6.89 17.31
N GLU A 58 -4.01 7.88 17.97
CA GLU A 58 -4.33 9.29 17.73
C GLU A 58 -4.03 9.69 16.28
N ALA A 59 -2.90 9.25 15.73
CA ALA A 59 -2.59 9.47 14.32
C ALA A 59 -3.63 8.83 13.39
N TRP A 60 -4.05 7.59 13.67
CA TRP A 60 -5.05 6.88 12.86
C TRP A 60 -6.43 7.55 12.90
N LEU A 61 -6.83 8.06 14.08
CA LEU A 61 -8.07 8.82 14.24
C LEU A 61 -7.99 10.17 13.53
N ALA A 62 -6.85 10.84 13.58
CA ALA A 62 -6.63 12.12 12.90
C ALA A 62 -6.64 12.00 11.37
N THR A 63 -6.22 10.86 10.81
CA THR A 63 -6.22 10.60 9.36
C THR A 63 -7.54 10.04 8.82
N GLY A 64 -8.58 9.91 9.65
CA GLY A 64 -9.91 9.51 9.20
C GLY A 64 -10.05 8.01 8.89
N GLY A 65 -9.25 7.16 9.53
CA GLY A 65 -9.41 5.70 9.46
C GLY A 65 -8.97 5.05 8.13
N GLY A 66 -8.19 5.76 7.32
CA GLY A 66 -7.55 5.22 6.11
C GLY A 66 -6.21 4.55 6.42
N HIS A 67 -6.00 3.35 5.87
CA HIS A 67 -4.80 2.50 5.93
C HIS A 67 -3.50 3.25 6.29
N ALA A 68 -3.12 3.17 7.56
CA ALA A 68 -1.88 3.74 8.07
C ALA A 68 -0.71 2.80 7.73
N HIS A 69 0.06 3.15 6.71
CA HIS A 69 1.47 2.75 6.67
C HIS A 69 2.22 3.65 7.67
N ALA A 70 3.00 3.04 8.56
CA ALA A 70 3.67 3.71 9.69
C ALA A 70 4.54 4.90 9.25
N PRO A 71 4.65 5.98 10.06
CA PRO A 71 5.58 7.06 9.78
C PRO A 71 7.00 6.62 10.14
N GLY A 72 7.77 6.27 9.12
CA GLY A 72 9.19 5.99 9.24
C GLY A 72 9.87 6.14 7.88
N ALA A 73 10.16 7.40 7.53
CA ALA A 73 10.90 7.85 6.33
C ALA A 73 10.16 7.49 5.02
N ASP A 74 9.64 8.40 4.20
CA ASP A 74 10.27 9.59 3.63
C ASP A 74 9.18 10.61 3.27
N ALA A 75 9.53 11.89 3.34
CA ALA A 75 8.66 12.98 2.92
C ALA A 75 8.40 12.91 1.41
N HIS A 76 7.27 12.33 1.00
CA HIS A 76 6.70 12.60 -0.31
C HIS A 76 5.50 13.50 -0.13
N ALA A 77 5.75 14.80 -0.35
CA ALA A 77 4.75 15.84 -0.40
C ALA A 77 3.57 15.38 -1.25
N SER A 78 2.45 15.08 -0.60
CA SER A 78 1.16 14.86 -1.25
C SER A 78 0.75 16.18 -1.90
N THR A 79 1.15 16.37 -3.14
CA THR A 79 0.57 17.39 -4.00
C THR A 79 -0.52 16.71 -4.81
N ALA A 80 -1.74 16.91 -4.32
CA ALA A 80 -3.00 16.98 -5.04
C ALA A 80 -3.16 16.13 -6.33
N SER A 81 -4.16 15.25 -6.25
CA SER A 81 -5.02 14.86 -7.37
C SER A 81 -4.35 14.05 -8.50
N GLY A 82 -4.27 12.73 -8.32
CA GLY A 82 -4.10 11.80 -9.44
C GLY A 82 -2.94 10.82 -9.35
N GLY A 83 -2.81 10.10 -8.23
CA GLY A 83 -1.88 8.97 -8.11
C GLY A 83 -0.43 9.35 -7.75
N PRO A 84 0.41 8.33 -7.47
CA PRO A 84 1.82 8.55 -7.13
C PRO A 84 2.57 9.17 -8.31
N PRO A 85 3.61 9.99 -8.06
CA PRO A 85 4.46 10.52 -9.12
C PRO A 85 5.08 9.36 -9.90
N ILE A 86 5.27 9.52 -11.21
CA ILE A 86 5.93 8.51 -12.04
C ILE A 86 7.44 8.57 -11.79
N ASP A 87 7.89 7.98 -10.70
CA ASP A 87 9.29 7.83 -10.32
C ASP A 87 9.88 6.48 -10.78
N ALA A 88 11.15 6.22 -10.45
CA ALA A 88 11.85 4.99 -10.85
C ALA A 88 11.21 3.72 -10.27
N GLY A 89 10.64 3.79 -9.07
CA GLY A 89 9.95 2.68 -8.41
C GLY A 89 8.64 2.33 -9.14
N ILE A 90 7.85 3.33 -9.52
CA ILE A 90 6.63 3.12 -10.31
C ILE A 90 6.94 2.53 -11.70
N ARG A 91 8.02 2.98 -12.36
CA ARG A 91 8.48 2.39 -13.64
C ARG A 91 8.96 0.94 -13.50
N ALA A 92 9.67 0.61 -12.41
CA ALA A 92 10.10 -0.75 -12.13
C ALA A 92 8.90 -1.67 -11.85
N TRP A 93 7.94 -1.20 -11.05
CA TRP A 93 6.73 -1.96 -10.75
C TRP A 93 5.85 -2.17 -11.99
N TYR A 94 5.73 -1.16 -12.85
CA TYR A 94 5.08 -1.28 -14.16
C TYR A 94 5.72 -2.39 -15.02
N SER A 95 7.04 -2.50 -15.02
CA SER A 95 7.76 -3.53 -15.78
C SER A 95 7.50 -4.95 -15.26
N SER A 96 7.19 -5.11 -13.97
CA SER A 96 7.05 -6.44 -13.33
C SER A 96 5.61 -6.86 -13.08
N CYS A 97 4.69 -5.92 -12.82
CA CYS A 97 3.33 -6.21 -12.37
C CYS A 97 2.30 -5.19 -12.90
N ARG A 98 2.39 -4.87 -14.19
CA ARG A 98 1.51 -3.89 -14.87
C ARG A 98 0.01 -4.07 -14.59
N CYS A 99 -0.52 -5.29 -14.56
CA CYS A 99 -1.94 -5.55 -14.34
C CYS A 99 -2.45 -5.02 -12.99
N CYS A 100 -1.64 -5.11 -11.94
CA CYS A 100 -2.01 -4.62 -10.61
C CYS A 100 -1.90 -3.09 -10.51
N LEU A 101 -0.96 -2.49 -11.25
CA LEU A 101 -0.80 -1.04 -11.31
C LEU A 101 -1.94 -0.38 -12.13
N SER A 102 -2.48 -1.07 -13.14
CA SER A 102 -3.64 -0.59 -13.91
C SER A 102 -4.93 -0.54 -13.10
N ASP A 103 -5.15 -1.50 -12.21
CA ASP A 103 -6.33 -1.57 -11.34
C ASP A 103 -6.33 -0.43 -10.30
N ALA A 104 -5.17 -0.15 -9.70
CA ALA A 104 -5.03 0.88 -8.67
C ALA A 104 -4.88 2.30 -9.26
N TYR A 105 -4.20 2.47 -10.39
CA TYR A 105 -3.83 3.78 -10.95
C TYR A 105 -3.89 3.81 -12.49
N PRO A 106 -5.10 3.78 -13.09
CA PRO A 106 -5.27 3.72 -14.54
C PRO A 106 -4.64 4.94 -15.25
N GLN A 107 -4.69 6.13 -14.64
CA GLN A 107 -4.07 7.34 -15.19
C GLN A 107 -2.54 7.30 -15.25
N VAL A 108 -1.88 6.60 -14.31
CA VAL A 108 -0.42 6.45 -14.27
C VAL A 108 0.02 5.48 -15.37
N VAL A 109 -0.75 4.42 -15.55
CA VAL A 109 -0.56 3.39 -16.57
C VAL A 109 -0.66 3.97 -17.97
N GLU A 110 -1.64 4.83 -18.25
CA GLU A 110 -1.81 5.46 -19.57
C GLU A 110 -0.59 6.28 -20.00
N VAL A 111 0.01 7.03 -19.06
CA VAL A 111 1.23 7.80 -19.32
C VAL A 111 2.42 6.86 -19.61
N LEU A 112 2.57 5.79 -18.83
CA LEU A 112 3.65 4.81 -19.01
C LEU A 112 3.52 3.98 -20.30
N ASP A 113 2.30 3.65 -20.75
CA ASP A 113 2.07 3.04 -22.06
C ASP A 113 2.49 3.96 -23.19
N LYS A 114 2.17 5.25 -23.06
CA LYS A 114 2.55 6.26 -24.05
C LYS A 114 4.07 6.41 -24.12
N GLU A 115 4.76 6.44 -22.98
CA GLU A 115 6.23 6.42 -22.92
C GLU A 115 6.80 5.16 -23.59
N ARG A 116 6.25 3.97 -23.30
CA ARG A 116 6.68 2.71 -23.91
C ARG A 116 6.41 2.68 -25.41
N ALA A 117 5.26 3.19 -25.86
CA ALA A 117 4.91 3.27 -27.27
C ALA A 117 5.88 4.19 -28.02
N THR A 118 6.18 5.37 -27.46
CA THR A 118 7.20 6.28 -28.00
C THR A 118 8.60 5.65 -28.01
N ALA A 119 8.99 4.92 -26.96
CA ALA A 119 10.28 4.23 -26.90
C ALA A 119 10.40 3.08 -27.91
N GLN A 120 9.31 2.39 -28.22
CA GLN A 120 9.26 1.34 -29.27
C GLN A 120 9.17 1.92 -30.69
N LEU A 121 8.73 3.18 -30.82
CA LEU A 121 8.64 3.91 -32.09
C LEU A 121 9.95 4.67 -32.44
N ALA A 122 10.91 4.75 -31.51
CA ALA A 122 12.27 5.12 -31.86
C ALA A 122 12.81 4.03 -32.81
N PRO A 123 13.30 4.41 -34.01
CA PRO A 123 13.38 3.50 -35.14
C PRO A 123 14.24 2.29 -34.80
N ALA A 124 13.66 1.10 -34.97
CA ALA A 124 14.41 -0.07 -35.39
C ALA A 124 15.17 0.35 -36.66
N ASP A 125 16.43 0.74 -36.47
CA ASP A 125 17.39 0.85 -37.55
C ASP A 125 17.32 -0.47 -38.34
N ALA A 126 17.06 -0.32 -39.63
CA ALA A 126 16.88 -1.41 -40.56
C ALA A 126 18.15 -2.25 -40.60
N GLY A 127 18.15 -3.44 -39.99
CA GLY A 127 19.39 -4.20 -39.95
C GLY A 127 19.38 -5.59 -39.35
N ILE A 128 18.27 -6.32 -39.26
CA ILE A 128 18.32 -7.78 -38.98
C ILE A 128 17.24 -8.51 -39.78
N CYS A 129 17.40 -8.53 -41.11
CA CYS A 129 16.87 -9.60 -41.95
C CYS A 129 18.03 -10.23 -42.74
N GLU A 130 19.00 -10.83 -42.06
CA GLU A 130 20.00 -11.66 -42.73
C GLU A 130 20.50 -12.74 -41.76
N THR A 131 19.95 -13.94 -41.90
CA THR A 131 20.56 -15.28 -41.85
C THR A 131 19.45 -16.31 -41.62
N ALA A 132 18.69 -16.59 -42.67
CA ALA A 132 18.36 -17.98 -42.96
C ALA A 132 19.65 -18.66 -43.47
N GLU A 133 19.70 -19.99 -43.41
CA GLU A 133 20.70 -20.84 -44.09
C GLU A 133 22.04 -21.07 -43.36
N ALA A 134 22.02 -21.94 -42.34
CA ALA A 134 23.09 -22.93 -42.06
C ALA A 134 22.67 -23.87 -40.91
N ASN A 135 21.75 -24.81 -41.18
CA ASN A 135 21.72 -26.07 -40.43
C ASN A 135 21.70 -27.23 -41.42
N GLU A 136 22.77 -27.29 -42.19
CA GLU A 136 23.23 -28.45 -42.94
C GLU A 136 24.19 -29.24 -42.03
N THR A 137 23.66 -30.16 -41.22
CA THR A 137 24.42 -31.35 -40.79
C THR A 137 23.47 -32.42 -40.26
N GLN A 138 22.74 -33.03 -41.18
CA GLN A 138 22.14 -34.35 -40.98
C GLN A 138 23.01 -35.37 -41.74
N THR A 139 23.98 -35.96 -41.07
CA THR A 139 24.64 -37.25 -41.43
C THR A 139 25.61 -37.63 -40.31
N THR A 140 25.21 -38.59 -39.48
CA THR A 140 25.98 -39.78 -39.07
C THR A 140 25.18 -40.52 -38.00
#